data_AF-A0A9D6MR57-F1
#
_entry.id   AF-A0A9D6MR57-F1
#
_cell.length_a   1.000
_cell.length_b   1.000
_cell.length_c   1.000
_cell.angle_alpha   90.00
_cell.angle_beta   90.00
_cell.angle_gamma   90.00
#
_symmetry.space_group_name_H-M   'P 1'
#
loop_
_entity.id
_entity.type
_entity.pdbx_description
1 polymer ?
#
loop_
_entity_poly.entity_id
_entity_poly.type
_entity_poly.pdbx_seq_one_letter_code
_entity_poly.pdbx_strand_id
1 'polypeptide(L)' 'MFGLGLPELLLIFLIVFILFGANKLPQLGSGLGQAIRNFSDAMKGSKTEKDKTAEGEQKPPKHIG' A
#
# COMPACT_ATOMS: atom_id res chain seq x y z
N MET A 1 -24.00 -13.57 -24.55
CA MET A 1 -24.23 -13.38 -23.10
C MET A 1 -23.38 -14.38 -22.33
N PHE A 2 -22.09 -14.07 -22.15
CA PHE A 2 -21.18 -14.81 -21.28
C PHE A 2 -20.17 -13.79 -20.77
N GLY A 3 -20.58 -13.01 -19.77
CA GLY A 3 -19.67 -12.18 -19.01
C GLY A 3 -19.07 -13.04 -17.90
N LEU A 4 -17.77 -12.97 -17.70
CA LEU A 4 -17.15 -13.57 -16.52
C LEU A 4 -17.72 -12.86 -15.29
N GLY A 5 -18.65 -13.52 -14.60
CA GLY A 5 -19.22 -13.04 -13.36
C GLY A 5 -18.27 -13.28 -12.20
N LEU A 6 -18.65 -12.75 -11.03
CA LEU A 6 -17.95 -13.04 -9.78
C LEU A 6 -17.84 -14.56 -9.48
N PRO A 7 -18.87 -15.39 -9.72
CA PRO A 7 -18.78 -16.83 -9.46
C PRO A 7 -17.72 -17.53 -10.31
N GLU A 8 -17.66 -17.23 -11.60
CA GLU A 8 -16.69 -17.79 -12.53
C GLU A 8 -15.27 -17.34 -12.19
N LEU A 9 -15.10 -16.06 -11.82
CA LEU A 9 -13.80 -15.53 -11.39
C LEU A 9 -13.31 -16.20 -10.10
N LEU A 10 -14.20 -16.46 -9.14
CA LEU A 10 -13.88 -17.19 -7.90
C LEU A 10 -13.48 -18.64 -8.19
N LEU A 11 -14.15 -19.32 -9.12
CA LEU A 11 -13.81 -20.68 -9.52
C LEU A 11 -12.40 -20.74 -10.16
N ILE A 12 -12.10 -19.80 -11.06
CA ILE A 12 -10.78 -19.69 -11.68
C ILE A 12 -9.72 -19.38 -10.61
N PHE A 13 -10.01 -18.43 -9.73
CA PHE A 13 -9.13 -18.07 -8.63
C PHE A 13 -8.87 -19.26 -7.70
N LEU A 14 -9.87 -20.09 -7.42
CA LEU A 14 -9.70 -21.29 -6.59
C LEU A 14 -8.76 -22.31 -7.25
N ILE A 15 -8.86 -22.51 -8.57
CA ILE A 15 -7.95 -23.40 -9.30
C ILE A 15 -6.51 -22.86 -9.21
N VAL A 16 -6.32 -21.58 -9.49
CA VAL A 16 -5.02 -20.90 -9.38
C VAL A 16 -4.48 -20.99 -7.94
N PHE A 17 -5.34 -20.81 -6.95
CA PHE A 17 -5.00 -20.90 -5.53
C PHE A 17 -4.51 -22.30 -5.15
N ILE A 18 -5.10 -23.37 -5.71
CA ILE A 18 -4.63 -24.74 -5.47
C ILE A 18 -3.26 -24.97 -6.11
N LEU A 19 -3.03 -24.46 -7.32
CA LEU A 19 -1.74 -24.63 -8.03
C LEU A 19 -0.59 -23.88 -7.37
N PHE A 20 -0.82 -22.63 -6.97
CA PHE A 20 0.22 -21.79 -6.36
C PHE A 20 0.26 -21.90 -4.82
N GLY A 21 -0.85 -22.32 -4.21
CA GLY A 21 -1.03 -22.38 -2.76
C GLY A 21 -1.32 -21.02 -2.12
N ALA A 22 -1.91 -21.08 -0.93
CA ALA A 22 -2.32 -19.92 -0.13
C ALA A 22 -1.19 -18.93 0.18
N ASN A 23 0.06 -19.41 0.24
CA ASN A 23 1.22 -18.60 0.63
C ASN A 23 1.76 -17.72 -0.49
N LYS A 24 1.51 -18.05 -1.77
CA LYS A 24 2.08 -17.31 -2.90
C LYS A 24 1.35 -16.00 -3.19
N LEU A 25 0.05 -15.95 -2.97
CA LEU A 25 -0.75 -14.74 -3.19
C LEU A 25 -0.36 -13.57 -2.26
N PRO A 26 -0.21 -13.76 -0.93
CA PRO A 26 0.29 -12.70 -0.05
C PRO A 26 1.71 -12.27 -0.39
N GLN A 27 2.61 -13.22 -0.73
CA GLN A 27 4.00 -12.90 -1.12
C GLN A 27 4.05 -11.99 -2.35
N LEU A 28 3.27 -12.29 -3.39
CA LEU A 28 3.17 -11.47 -4.60
C LEU A 28 2.46 -10.14 -4.30
N GLY A 29 1.40 -10.16 -3.50
CA GLY A 29 0.62 -8.99 -3.12
C GLY A 29 1.42 -7.97 -2.30
N SER A 30 2.27 -8.41 -1.38
CA SER A 30 3.13 -7.51 -0.60
C SER A 30 4.10 -6.72 -1.48
N GLY A 31 4.75 -7.39 -2.45
CA GLY A 31 5.66 -6.72 -3.40
C GLY A 31 4.94 -5.74 -4.32
N LEU A 32 3.82 -6.17 -4.91
CA LEU A 32 3.00 -5.30 -5.77
C LEU A 32 2.39 -4.13 -5.00
N GLY A 33 1.91 -4.37 -3.77
CA GLY A 33 1.34 -3.34 -2.91
C GLY A 33 2.36 -2.27 -2.51
N GLN A 34 3.59 -2.68 -2.19
CA GLN A 34 4.69 -1.74 -1.94
C GLN A 34 5.05 -0.95 -3.20
N ALA A 35 5.10 -1.59 -4.37
CA ALA A 35 5.37 -0.91 -5.64
C ALA A 35 4.28 0.12 -5.98
N ILE A 36 3.00 -0.25 -5.85
CA ILE A 36 1.86 0.66 -6.07
C ILE A 36 1.89 1.81 -5.05
N ARG A 37 2.20 1.53 -3.79
CA ARG A 37 2.31 2.55 -2.74
C ARG A 37 3.41 3.55 -3.07
N ASN A 38 4.62 3.09 -3.35
CA ASN A 38 5.75 3.95 -3.69
C ASN A 38 5.48 4.74 -4.98
N PHE A 39 4.82 4.13 -5.97
CA PHE A 39 4.41 4.80 -7.19
C PHE A 39 3.36 5.91 -6.92
N SER A 40 2.37 5.61 -6.09
CA SER A 40 1.35 6.59 -5.66
C SER A 40 1.96 7.73 -4.85
N ASP A 41 2.88 7.41 -3.92
CA ASP A 41 3.59 8.38 -3.10
C ASP A 41 4.51 9.26 -3.95
N ALA A 42 5.16 8.73 -5.00
CA ALA A 42 5.93 9.52 -5.96
C ALA A 42 5.03 10.44 -6.81
N MET A 43 3.88 9.94 -7.27
CA MET A 43 2.89 10.77 -7.99
C MET A 43 2.28 11.88 -7.11
N LYS A 44 2.13 11.63 -5.81
CA LYS A 44 1.61 12.60 -4.82
C LYS A 44 2.71 13.53 -4.29
N GLY A 45 3.96 13.07 -4.22
CA GLY A 45 5.13 13.80 -3.74
C GLY A 45 5.41 15.07 -4.52
N SER A 46 5.08 15.10 -5.82
CA SER A 46 5.09 16.33 -6.64
C SER A 46 4.13 17.43 -6.15
N LYS A 47 3.20 17.14 -5.22
CA LYS A 47 2.27 18.10 -4.61
C LYS A 47 2.56 18.43 -3.14
N THR A 48 3.45 17.71 -2.45
CA THR A 48 3.61 17.83 -0.99
C THR A 48 5.08 17.83 -0.56
N GLU A 49 5.89 18.66 -1.20
CA GLU A 49 7.22 19.04 -0.68
C GLU A 49 7.17 20.33 0.16
N LYS A 50 5.99 20.74 0.65
CA LYS A 50 5.82 22.01 1.40
C LYS A 50 5.39 21.88 2.86
N ASP A 51 5.34 20.68 3.45
CA ASP A 51 4.73 20.54 4.80
C ASP A 51 5.37 19.46 5.70
N LYS A 52 6.71 19.38 5.72
CA LYS A 52 7.44 18.57 6.72
C LYS A 52 8.63 19.30 7.34
N THR A 53 8.45 20.58 7.65
CA THR A 53 9.34 21.33 8.56
C THR A 53 8.51 21.97 9.67
N ALA A 54 7.77 21.18 10.43
CA ALA A 54 7.21 21.60 11.71
C ALA A 54 6.76 20.38 12.50
N GLU A 55 7.68 19.72 13.20
CA GLU A 55 7.43 19.20 14.56
C GLU A 55 8.68 18.46 15.04
N GLY A 56 9.44 19.11 15.93
CA GLY A 56 10.64 18.54 16.50
C GLY A 56 11.44 19.42 17.46
N GLU A 57 10.86 20.43 18.13
CA GLU A 57 11.49 21.05 19.30
C GLU A 57 10.44 21.48 20.34
N GLN A 58 10.03 20.53 21.18
CA GLN A 58 9.54 20.83 22.53
C GLN A 58 10.71 20.71 23.50
N LYS A 59 11.32 21.83 23.89
CA LYS A 59 12.00 22.00 25.18
C LYS A 59 11.59 23.36 25.74
N PRO A 60 10.86 23.43 26.86
CA PRO A 60 10.48 24.71 27.45
C PRO A 60 11.73 25.43 28.01
N PRO A 61 11.90 26.74 27.78
CA PRO A 61 12.98 27.49 28.40
C PRO A 61 12.74 27.59 29.90
N LYS A 62 13.72 27.15 30.70
CA LYS A 62 13.80 27.51 32.13
C LYS A 62 13.91 29.02 32.22
N HIS A 63 12.88 29.68 32.73
CA HIS A 63 12.95 31.09 33.07
C HIS A 63 13.75 31.24 34.35
N ILE A 64 14.74 32.13 34.25
CA ILE A 64 15.74 32.49 35.24
C ILE A 64 15.08 33.40 36.28
N GLY A 65 15.39 33.21 37.56
CA GLY A 65 15.00 34.11 38.67
C GLY A 65 15.92 35.31 38.81
#